data_AF-A0A1C6VXC6-F1
#
_entry.id   AF-A0A1C6VXC6-F1
#
_cell.length_a   1.000
_cell.length_b   1.000
_cell.length_c   1.000
_cell.angle_alpha   90.00
_cell.angle_beta   90.00
_cell.angle_gamma   90.00
#
_symmetry.space_group_name_H-M   'P 1'
#
loop_
_entity.id
_entity.type
_entity.pdbx_description
1 polymer ?
#
loop_
_entity_poly.entity_id
_entity_poly.type
_entity_poly.pdbx_seq_one_letter_code
_entity_poly.pdbx_strand_id
1 'polypeptide(L)'
;MSHGDDPFAAREDAASRPSFDLTLRGYDKRQVDRYVEQVDSGRSALAAERHRAAAQLRELTVEARRLRAEVSELRDRPAQPDRATFRDLGPMVDQILALAEKQGGAITDAAGQRAAELEAEAERVLTEAREQANTTLRELAETAEARRAEHDREHEERLANAQAELARVREAAERLRAAGEAAHDHARQEAERIDEQTAQQVERARAESEAFLVSARTQIQQEVQAARATTQQELGQWQAGVEREINERRSAAEQEIAEQLASAERELAAQRTAAEQEIATLIAEAQQYAAKVRQHVDEQAATHQQQLAATQQGIRDRREALARMQSELDTAQQQLAQARQESGSIEREFAEVQQRLAGTRQELTDELHRLDEARRAGDSAEQHAKEVRARVKREAKRVADLAAAAVMAAATGGAETAEYPQVAARPRISRPAPVAVEPAADEGVSEGTGHPAPATSGAGDQAPVGGPTPQPANQVVAAG
;
A
#
# COMPACT_ATOMS: atom_id res chain seq x y z
N MET A 1 -58.89 -133.90 -20.54
CA MET A 1 -58.01 -132.93 -19.86
C MET A 1 -57.42 -132.01 -20.91
N SER A 2 -57.49 -130.70 -20.69
CA SER A 2 -56.75 -129.69 -21.46
C SER A 2 -56.47 -128.56 -20.50
N HIS A 3 -55.21 -128.33 -20.18
CA HIS A 3 -54.80 -127.21 -19.33
C HIS A 3 -54.57 -126.00 -20.23
N GLY A 4 -55.65 -125.25 -20.46
CA GLY A 4 -55.51 -123.85 -20.85
C GLY A 4 -55.21 -123.06 -19.59
N ASP A 5 -53.95 -122.66 -19.40
CA ASP A 5 -53.60 -121.68 -18.36
C ASP A 5 -54.40 -120.39 -18.63
N ASP A 6 -55.20 -119.95 -17.66
CA ASP A 6 -55.90 -118.65 -17.72
C ASP A 6 -54.91 -117.57 -17.25
N PRO A 7 -54.34 -116.73 -18.15
CA PRO A 7 -53.41 -115.67 -17.75
C PRO A 7 -54.09 -114.56 -16.94
N PHE A 8 -55.41 -114.63 -16.76
CA PHE A 8 -56.21 -113.74 -15.92
C PHE A 8 -56.82 -114.49 -14.71
N ALA A 9 -56.18 -115.57 -14.25
CA ALA A 9 -56.38 -116.07 -12.89
C ALA A 9 -56.22 -114.92 -11.90
N ALA A 10 -57.29 -114.61 -11.14
CA ALA A 10 -57.32 -113.42 -10.31
C ALA A 10 -56.27 -113.51 -9.20
N ARG A 11 -55.24 -112.66 -9.28
CA ARG A 11 -54.25 -112.51 -8.23
C ARG A 11 -54.91 -111.78 -7.05
N GLU A 12 -55.31 -112.52 -6.02
CA GLU A 12 -55.98 -112.00 -4.81
C GLU A 12 -55.04 -111.21 -3.87
N ASP A 13 -54.13 -110.40 -4.42
CA ASP A 13 -53.31 -109.43 -3.70
C ASP A 13 -54.15 -108.18 -3.34
N ALA A 14 -55.30 -108.38 -2.70
CA ALA A 14 -56.31 -107.37 -2.35
C ALA A 14 -55.85 -106.36 -1.25
N ALA A 15 -54.55 -106.28 -0.99
CA ALA A 15 -53.94 -105.50 0.09
C ALA A 15 -52.87 -104.48 -0.39
N SER A 16 -52.42 -104.56 -1.65
CA SER A 16 -51.38 -103.66 -2.18
C SER A 16 -51.92 -102.80 -3.33
N ARG A 17 -52.33 -101.57 -3.02
CA ARG A 17 -52.54 -100.53 -4.06
C ARG A 17 -51.22 -100.32 -4.81
N PRO A 18 -51.21 -100.27 -6.16
CA PRO A 18 -49.99 -100.01 -6.91
C PRO A 18 -49.46 -98.61 -6.60
N SER A 19 -48.27 -98.54 -6.00
CA SER A 19 -47.57 -97.28 -5.73
C SER A 19 -46.75 -96.86 -6.94
N PHE A 20 -47.00 -95.67 -7.47
CA PHE A 20 -46.21 -95.08 -8.54
C PHE A 20 -45.12 -94.16 -7.98
N ASP A 21 -43.93 -94.18 -8.57
CA ASP A 21 -42.83 -93.28 -8.21
C ASP A 21 -43.16 -91.82 -8.55
N LEU A 22 -42.89 -90.90 -7.62
CA LEU A 22 -43.16 -89.48 -7.77
C LEU A 22 -41.94 -88.74 -8.34
N THR A 23 -42.06 -88.26 -9.57
CA THR A 23 -41.04 -87.48 -10.27
C THR A 23 -41.36 -85.98 -10.29
N LEU A 24 -40.35 -85.13 -10.55
CA LEU A 24 -40.47 -83.66 -10.51
C LEU A 24 -41.48 -83.09 -11.54
N ARG A 25 -41.82 -83.87 -12.58
CA ARG A 25 -42.96 -83.65 -13.48
C ARG A 25 -43.64 -84.99 -13.74
N GLY A 26 -44.84 -85.14 -13.21
CA GLY A 26 -45.71 -86.31 -13.40
C GLY A 26 -47.18 -85.92 -13.48
N TYR A 27 -48.06 -86.91 -13.57
CA TYR A 27 -49.51 -86.70 -13.60
C TYR A 27 -50.07 -86.27 -12.24
N ASP A 28 -51.18 -85.53 -12.23
CA ASP A 28 -51.88 -85.16 -10.99
C ASP A 28 -52.40 -86.42 -10.28
N LYS A 29 -51.84 -86.71 -9.10
CA LYS A 29 -52.24 -87.84 -8.25
C LYS A 29 -53.75 -87.92 -8.04
N ARG A 30 -54.46 -86.81 -7.87
CA ARG A 30 -55.92 -86.81 -7.64
C ARG A 30 -56.72 -87.26 -8.87
N GLN A 31 -56.15 -87.11 -10.06
CA GLN A 31 -56.75 -87.58 -11.32
C GLN A 31 -56.40 -89.05 -11.55
N VAL A 32 -55.16 -89.46 -11.25
CA VAL A 32 -54.72 -90.86 -11.32
C VAL A 32 -55.50 -91.74 -10.33
N ASP A 33 -55.59 -91.33 -9.06
CA ASP A 33 -56.32 -92.08 -8.01
C ASP A 33 -57.78 -92.34 -8.44
N ARG A 34 -58.47 -91.32 -8.96
CA ARG A 34 -59.86 -91.42 -9.46
C ARG A 34 -59.97 -92.31 -10.70
N TYR A 35 -59.02 -92.22 -11.62
CA TYR A 35 -59.02 -93.04 -12.83
C TYR A 35 -58.78 -94.52 -12.52
N VAL A 36 -57.87 -94.84 -11.58
CA VAL A 36 -57.66 -96.21 -11.09
C VAL A 36 -58.93 -96.76 -10.44
N GLU A 37 -59.61 -95.98 -9.60
CA GLU A 37 -60.89 -96.37 -8.97
C GLU A 37 -62.00 -96.62 -10.01
N GLN A 38 -62.06 -95.82 -11.09
CA GLN A 38 -62.96 -96.04 -12.22
C GLN A 38 -62.61 -97.32 -13.02
N VAL A 39 -61.33 -97.61 -13.20
CA VAL A 39 -60.87 -98.81 -13.91
C VAL A 39 -61.12 -100.09 -13.09
N ASP A 40 -60.85 -100.10 -11.79
CA ASP A 40 -61.08 -101.28 -10.95
C ASP A 40 -62.57 -101.57 -10.72
N SER A 41 -63.41 -100.53 -10.60
CA SER A 41 -64.87 -100.73 -10.57
C SER A 41 -65.41 -101.26 -11.90
N GLY A 42 -64.94 -100.75 -13.05
CA GLY A 42 -65.26 -101.30 -14.38
C GLY A 42 -64.78 -102.75 -14.56
N ARG A 43 -63.56 -103.07 -14.11
CA ARG A 43 -63.00 -104.44 -14.14
C ARG A 43 -63.80 -105.40 -13.28
N SER A 44 -64.31 -104.94 -12.13
CA SER A 44 -65.18 -105.71 -11.24
C SER A 44 -66.55 -105.99 -11.87
N ALA A 45 -67.13 -105.01 -12.58
CA ALA A 45 -68.38 -105.20 -13.33
C ALA A 45 -68.23 -106.25 -14.45
N LEU A 46 -67.18 -106.14 -15.28
CA LEU A 46 -66.88 -107.12 -16.33
C LEU A 46 -66.65 -108.54 -15.77
N ALA A 47 -66.00 -108.66 -14.61
CA ALA A 47 -65.83 -109.95 -13.94
C ALA A 47 -67.18 -110.55 -13.55
N ALA A 48 -68.07 -109.77 -12.94
CA ALA A 48 -69.42 -110.22 -12.57
C ALA A 48 -70.25 -110.65 -13.80
N GLU A 49 -70.15 -109.93 -14.92
CA GLU A 49 -70.78 -110.30 -16.19
C GLU A 49 -70.22 -111.60 -16.77
N ARG A 50 -68.89 -111.77 -16.78
CA ARG A 50 -68.23 -113.03 -17.17
C ARG A 50 -68.75 -114.21 -16.34
N HIS A 51 -68.95 -114.02 -15.04
CA HIS A 51 -69.49 -115.07 -14.16
C HIS A 51 -70.98 -115.40 -14.44
N ARG A 52 -71.82 -114.41 -14.79
CA ARG A 52 -73.22 -114.66 -15.22
C ARG A 52 -73.27 -115.45 -16.54
N ALA A 53 -72.51 -115.04 -17.56
CA ALA A 53 -72.44 -115.73 -18.84
C ALA A 53 -71.92 -117.19 -18.68
N ALA A 54 -70.92 -117.38 -17.82
CA ALA A 54 -70.40 -118.71 -17.49
C ALA A 54 -71.39 -119.58 -16.66
N ALA A 55 -72.43 -119.02 -16.06
CA ALA A 55 -73.53 -119.78 -15.48
C ALA A 55 -74.52 -120.23 -16.58
N GLN A 56 -74.98 -119.29 -17.42
CA GLN A 56 -75.93 -119.53 -18.52
C GLN A 56 -75.42 -120.61 -19.50
N LEU A 57 -74.13 -120.58 -19.86
CA LEU A 57 -73.51 -121.61 -20.71
C LEU A 57 -73.55 -123.03 -20.10
N ARG A 58 -73.49 -123.14 -18.76
CA ARG A 58 -73.59 -124.44 -18.07
C ARG A 58 -75.04 -124.93 -18.02
N GLU A 59 -76.00 -124.03 -17.86
CA GLU A 59 -77.44 -124.31 -17.86
C GLU A 59 -77.92 -124.86 -19.21
N LEU A 60 -77.64 -124.15 -20.31
CA LEU A 60 -77.93 -124.61 -21.68
C LEU A 60 -77.29 -125.97 -22.01
N THR A 61 -76.11 -126.26 -21.44
CA THR A 61 -75.42 -127.55 -21.60
C THR A 61 -76.14 -128.71 -20.89
N VAL A 62 -76.97 -128.44 -19.88
CA VAL A 62 -77.82 -129.44 -19.22
C VAL A 62 -79.09 -129.68 -20.03
N GLU A 63 -79.76 -128.62 -20.50
CA GLU A 63 -80.99 -128.73 -21.31
C GLU A 63 -80.75 -129.52 -22.60
N ALA A 64 -79.66 -129.23 -23.31
CA ALA A 64 -79.26 -129.94 -24.54
C ALA A 64 -79.00 -131.45 -24.33
N ARG A 65 -78.69 -131.88 -23.10
CA ARG A 65 -78.57 -133.31 -22.75
C ARG A 65 -79.94 -133.94 -22.49
N ARG A 66 -80.86 -133.22 -21.87
CA ARG A 66 -82.23 -133.69 -21.56
C ARG A 66 -83.03 -133.97 -22.83
N LEU A 67 -83.10 -133.00 -23.75
CA LEU A 67 -83.84 -133.15 -25.02
C LEU A 67 -83.34 -134.36 -25.84
N ARG A 68 -82.06 -134.69 -25.73
CA ARG A 68 -81.44 -135.83 -26.44
C ARG A 68 -81.87 -137.19 -25.88
N ALA A 69 -82.38 -137.25 -24.64
CA ALA A 69 -82.96 -138.46 -24.05
C ALA A 69 -84.44 -138.63 -24.46
N GLU A 70 -85.24 -137.57 -24.37
CA GLU A 70 -86.68 -137.59 -24.70
C GLU A 70 -86.94 -138.04 -26.16
N VAL A 71 -86.06 -137.64 -27.09
CA VAL A 71 -86.08 -138.09 -28.51
C VAL A 71 -85.75 -139.58 -28.71
N SER A 72 -85.16 -140.25 -27.73
CA SER A 72 -84.90 -141.70 -27.79
C SER A 72 -86.10 -142.54 -27.35
N GLU A 73 -86.88 -142.08 -26.37
CA GLU A 73 -88.01 -142.83 -25.79
C GLU A 73 -89.19 -142.97 -26.77
N LEU A 74 -89.47 -141.93 -27.57
CA LEU A 74 -90.58 -141.91 -28.53
C LEU A 74 -90.42 -142.87 -29.72
N ARG A 75 -89.31 -143.62 -29.82
CA ARG A 75 -88.96 -144.43 -31.00
C ARG A 75 -89.42 -145.89 -30.94
N ASP A 76 -89.82 -146.40 -29.77
CA ASP A 76 -89.85 -147.84 -29.48
C ASP A 76 -91.27 -148.45 -29.28
N ARG A 77 -92.35 -147.89 -29.87
CA ARG A 77 -93.75 -148.32 -29.53
C ARG A 77 -94.72 -148.54 -30.71
N PRO A 78 -95.23 -149.79 -30.94
CA PRO A 78 -96.28 -150.12 -31.92
C PRO A 78 -97.67 -150.43 -31.27
N ALA A 79 -98.73 -150.62 -32.08
CA ALA A 79 -100.13 -150.85 -31.64
C ALA A 79 -101.00 -151.69 -32.62
N GLN A 80 -102.16 -152.20 -32.15
CA GLN A 80 -103.20 -152.96 -32.92
C GLN A 80 -104.63 -152.80 -32.31
N PRO A 81 -105.72 -152.94 -33.12
CA PRO A 81 -107.10 -153.18 -32.66
C PRO A 81 -107.77 -154.45 -33.26
N ASP A 82 -109.03 -154.75 -32.89
CA ASP A 82 -109.70 -156.08 -33.07
C ASP A 82 -111.16 -156.02 -33.63
N ARG A 83 -111.76 -157.22 -33.79
CA ARG A 83 -113.11 -157.70 -34.19
C ARG A 83 -114.32 -157.14 -33.39
N ALA A 84 -115.60 -157.47 -33.65
CA ALA A 84 -116.40 -157.91 -34.83
C ALA A 84 -117.92 -157.92 -34.41
N THR A 85 -118.85 -158.36 -35.27
CA THR A 85 -120.31 -158.38 -35.00
C THR A 85 -120.97 -159.77 -35.09
N PHE A 86 -122.13 -159.92 -34.44
CA PHE A 86 -123.02 -161.10 -34.50
C PHE A 86 -124.50 -160.67 -34.63
N ARG A 87 -125.36 -161.59 -35.11
CA ARG A 87 -126.78 -161.36 -35.41
C ARG A 87 -127.58 -162.66 -35.15
N ASP A 88 -128.91 -162.54 -35.05
CA ASP A 88 -129.94 -163.59 -34.99
C ASP A 88 -130.37 -164.07 -33.58
N LEU A 89 -131.26 -163.30 -32.93
CA LEU A 89 -132.17 -163.75 -31.87
C LEU A 89 -133.56 -163.13 -32.09
N GLY A 90 -134.64 -163.91 -31.87
CA GLY A 90 -136.00 -163.60 -32.35
C GLY A 90 -136.96 -162.90 -31.35
N PRO A 91 -138.28 -162.86 -31.63
CA PRO A 91 -139.17 -161.75 -31.29
C PRO A 91 -139.48 -161.46 -29.81
N MET A 92 -139.07 -162.30 -28.86
CA MET A 92 -139.06 -161.90 -27.44
C MET A 92 -137.89 -160.97 -27.13
N VAL A 93 -136.76 -161.13 -27.85
CA VAL A 93 -135.66 -160.16 -27.85
C VAL A 93 -136.10 -158.85 -28.50
N ASP A 94 -136.94 -158.84 -29.55
CA ASP A 94 -137.49 -157.58 -30.08
C ASP A 94 -138.31 -156.81 -29.03
N GLN A 95 -139.06 -157.51 -28.16
CA GLN A 95 -139.83 -156.87 -27.10
C GLN A 95 -138.95 -156.41 -25.91
N ILE A 96 -137.89 -157.15 -25.59
CA ILE A 96 -136.87 -156.73 -24.61
C ILE A 96 -136.06 -155.55 -25.17
N LEU A 97 -135.71 -155.57 -26.46
CA LEU A 97 -135.03 -154.48 -27.16
C LEU A 97 -135.91 -153.24 -27.20
N ALA A 98 -137.19 -153.32 -27.57
CA ALA A 98 -138.08 -152.15 -27.56
C ALA A 98 -138.25 -151.53 -26.15
N LEU A 99 -138.23 -152.35 -25.09
CA LEU A 99 -138.29 -151.87 -23.72
C LEU A 99 -136.93 -151.30 -23.25
N ALA A 100 -135.82 -151.92 -23.65
CA ALA A 100 -134.46 -151.44 -23.41
C ALA A 100 -134.08 -150.22 -24.28
N GLU A 101 -134.73 -150.02 -25.43
CA GLU A 101 -134.63 -148.85 -26.31
C GLU A 101 -135.47 -147.71 -25.74
N LYS A 102 -136.64 -147.99 -25.15
CA LYS A 102 -137.40 -147.01 -24.38
C LYS A 102 -136.71 -146.61 -23.07
N GLN A 103 -136.09 -147.56 -22.36
CA GLN A 103 -135.27 -147.28 -21.18
C GLN A 103 -133.95 -146.60 -21.55
N GLY A 104 -133.31 -147.02 -22.64
CA GLY A 104 -132.11 -146.42 -23.22
C GLY A 104 -132.38 -144.98 -23.63
N GLY A 105 -133.49 -144.73 -24.34
CA GLY A 105 -134.01 -143.41 -24.67
C GLY A 105 -134.20 -142.54 -23.42
N ALA A 106 -134.91 -143.04 -22.40
CA ALA A 106 -135.08 -142.32 -21.14
C ALA A 106 -133.74 -142.05 -20.41
N ILE A 107 -132.74 -142.93 -20.55
CA ILE A 107 -131.38 -142.73 -20.02
C ILE A 107 -130.60 -141.71 -20.85
N THR A 108 -130.70 -141.71 -22.18
CA THR A 108 -130.06 -140.72 -23.05
C THR A 108 -130.71 -139.35 -22.94
N ASP A 109 -132.03 -139.29 -22.74
CA ASP A 109 -132.77 -138.06 -22.48
C ASP A 109 -132.37 -137.47 -21.12
N ALA A 110 -132.33 -138.29 -20.07
CA ALA A 110 -131.87 -137.85 -18.74
C ALA A 110 -130.37 -137.52 -18.71
N ALA A 111 -129.53 -138.21 -19.49
CA ALA A 111 -128.11 -137.88 -19.62
C ALA A 111 -127.89 -136.63 -20.46
N GLY A 112 -128.68 -136.41 -21.52
CA GLY A 112 -128.66 -135.21 -22.34
C GLY A 112 -129.18 -133.98 -21.59
N GLN A 113 -130.21 -134.14 -20.76
CA GLN A 113 -130.67 -133.11 -19.83
C GLN A 113 -129.56 -132.74 -18.84
N ARG A 114 -128.93 -133.72 -18.17
CA ARG A 114 -127.79 -133.46 -17.27
C ARG A 114 -126.57 -132.88 -17.97
N ALA A 115 -126.30 -133.27 -19.22
CA ALA A 115 -125.24 -132.68 -20.02
C ALA A 115 -125.55 -131.22 -20.32
N ALA A 116 -126.75 -130.90 -20.78
CA ALA A 116 -127.19 -129.52 -21.02
C ALA A 116 -127.27 -128.67 -19.73
N GLU A 117 -127.61 -129.27 -18.59
CA GLU A 117 -127.56 -128.62 -17.27
C GLU A 117 -126.11 -128.28 -16.89
N LEU A 118 -125.18 -129.25 -16.98
CA LEU A 118 -123.76 -129.04 -16.69
C LEU A 118 -123.07 -128.12 -17.70
N GLU A 119 -123.45 -128.15 -18.97
CA GLU A 119 -122.98 -127.22 -20.01
C GLU A 119 -123.49 -125.80 -19.70
N ALA A 120 -124.76 -125.63 -19.36
CA ALA A 120 -125.31 -124.32 -18.96
C ALA A 120 -124.70 -123.80 -17.64
N GLU A 121 -124.37 -124.67 -16.68
CA GLU A 121 -123.63 -124.30 -15.47
C GLU A 121 -122.18 -123.91 -15.79
N ALA A 122 -121.49 -124.67 -16.64
CA ALA A 122 -120.13 -124.37 -17.07
C ALA A 122 -120.07 -123.06 -17.89
N GLU A 123 -121.03 -122.82 -18.79
CA GLU A 123 -121.16 -121.55 -19.51
C GLU A 123 -121.40 -120.37 -18.56
N ARG A 124 -122.32 -120.52 -17.58
CA ARG A 124 -122.55 -119.49 -16.54
C ARG A 124 -121.29 -119.17 -15.77
N VAL A 125 -120.59 -120.18 -15.24
CA VAL A 125 -119.34 -120.00 -14.48
C VAL A 125 -118.24 -119.39 -15.37
N LEU A 126 -118.17 -119.76 -16.65
CA LEU A 126 -117.23 -119.14 -17.60
C LEU A 126 -117.61 -117.68 -17.92
N THR A 127 -118.90 -117.32 -18.02
CA THR A 127 -119.31 -115.92 -18.17
C THR A 127 -119.02 -115.11 -16.91
N GLU A 128 -119.35 -115.63 -15.73
CA GLU A 128 -119.10 -114.97 -14.45
C GLU A 128 -117.60 -114.76 -14.22
N ALA A 129 -116.77 -115.79 -14.43
CA ALA A 129 -115.31 -115.68 -14.32
C ALA A 129 -114.72 -114.70 -15.34
N ARG A 130 -115.28 -114.60 -16.56
CA ARG A 130 -114.88 -113.58 -17.55
C ARG A 130 -115.30 -112.17 -17.13
N GLU A 131 -116.47 -111.99 -16.53
CA GLU A 131 -116.94 -110.70 -16.02
C GLU A 131 -116.14 -110.25 -14.79
N GLN A 132 -115.82 -111.15 -13.87
CA GLN A 132 -114.91 -110.91 -12.75
C GLN A 132 -113.49 -110.57 -13.24
N ALA A 133 -112.94 -111.31 -14.22
CA ALA A 133 -111.64 -111.01 -14.83
C ALA A 133 -111.64 -109.65 -15.55
N ASN A 134 -112.68 -109.32 -16.31
CA ASN A 134 -112.82 -108.02 -16.97
C ASN A 134 -112.98 -106.86 -15.95
N THR A 135 -113.62 -107.11 -14.80
CA THR A 135 -113.80 -106.11 -13.75
C THR A 135 -112.48 -105.85 -13.02
N THR A 136 -111.80 -106.90 -12.55
CA THR A 136 -110.47 -106.78 -11.92
C THR A 136 -109.41 -106.21 -12.86
N LEU A 137 -109.46 -106.50 -14.17
CA LEU A 137 -108.58 -105.85 -15.16
C LEU A 137 -108.87 -104.35 -15.32
N ARG A 138 -110.12 -103.89 -15.18
CA ARG A 138 -110.47 -102.46 -15.16
C ARG A 138 -109.98 -101.79 -13.89
N GLU A 139 -110.24 -102.38 -12.72
CA GLU A 139 -109.77 -101.87 -11.42
C GLU A 139 -108.23 -101.76 -11.38
N LEU A 140 -107.52 -102.74 -11.96
CA LEU A 140 -106.05 -102.70 -12.09
C LEU A 140 -105.56 -101.67 -13.12
N ALA A 141 -106.31 -101.42 -14.19
CA ALA A 141 -106.00 -100.36 -15.15
C ALA A 141 -106.23 -98.97 -14.54
N GLU A 142 -107.40 -98.74 -13.92
CA GLU A 142 -107.76 -97.49 -13.25
C GLU A 142 -106.78 -97.15 -12.12
N THR A 143 -106.39 -98.13 -11.29
CA THR A 143 -105.37 -97.90 -10.24
C THR A 143 -103.96 -97.72 -10.78
N ALA A 144 -103.62 -98.28 -11.96
CA ALA A 144 -102.35 -98.00 -12.62
C ALA A 144 -102.31 -96.61 -13.28
N GLU A 145 -103.43 -96.15 -13.86
CA GLU A 145 -103.58 -94.81 -14.43
C GLU A 145 -103.62 -93.74 -13.32
N ALA A 146 -104.31 -94.01 -12.21
CA ALA A 146 -104.30 -93.14 -11.03
C ALA A 146 -102.87 -92.94 -10.50
N ARG A 147 -102.10 -94.01 -10.29
CA ARG A 147 -100.70 -93.93 -9.84
C ARG A 147 -99.78 -93.21 -10.83
N ARG A 148 -100.00 -93.37 -12.13
CA ARG A 148 -99.28 -92.59 -13.16
C ARG A 148 -99.60 -91.11 -13.01
N ALA A 149 -100.87 -90.73 -12.97
CA ALA A 149 -101.30 -89.35 -12.79
C ALA A 149 -100.84 -88.74 -11.44
N GLU A 150 -100.72 -89.54 -10.39
CA GLU A 150 -100.11 -89.12 -9.12
C GLU A 150 -98.61 -88.85 -9.28
N HIS A 151 -97.84 -89.79 -9.84
CA HIS A 151 -96.40 -89.60 -10.08
C HIS A 151 -96.12 -88.46 -11.06
N ASP A 152 -96.89 -88.31 -12.13
CA ASP A 152 -96.74 -87.23 -13.11
C ASP A 152 -96.96 -85.87 -12.43
N ARG A 153 -98.00 -85.72 -11.58
CA ARG A 153 -98.19 -84.52 -10.73
C ARG A 153 -97.03 -84.30 -9.78
N GLU A 154 -96.56 -85.33 -9.06
CA GLU A 154 -95.39 -85.18 -8.17
C GLU A 154 -94.14 -84.74 -8.96
N HIS A 155 -93.95 -85.22 -10.19
CA HIS A 155 -92.84 -84.84 -11.05
C HIS A 155 -92.99 -83.40 -11.56
N GLU A 156 -94.18 -82.98 -11.98
CA GLU A 156 -94.48 -81.59 -12.34
C GLU A 156 -94.29 -80.63 -11.15
N GLU A 157 -94.75 -80.99 -9.96
CA GLU A 157 -94.53 -80.23 -8.72
C GLU A 157 -93.05 -80.15 -8.35
N ARG A 158 -92.30 -81.25 -8.44
CA ARG A 158 -90.84 -81.26 -8.21
C ARG A 158 -90.12 -80.36 -9.22
N LEU A 159 -90.51 -80.38 -10.49
CA LEU A 159 -89.95 -79.53 -11.54
C LEU A 159 -90.31 -78.05 -11.33
N ALA A 160 -91.56 -77.73 -11.01
CA ALA A 160 -92.02 -76.37 -10.74
C ALA A 160 -91.31 -75.78 -9.51
N ASN A 161 -91.18 -76.54 -8.42
CA ASN A 161 -90.43 -76.13 -7.24
C ASN A 161 -88.94 -75.93 -7.56
N ALA A 162 -88.30 -76.84 -8.30
CA ALA A 162 -86.91 -76.69 -8.71
C ALA A 162 -86.69 -75.46 -9.62
N GLN A 163 -87.62 -75.16 -10.53
CA GLN A 163 -87.58 -73.96 -11.36
C GLN A 163 -87.79 -72.68 -10.53
N ALA A 164 -88.69 -72.70 -9.55
CA ALA A 164 -88.91 -71.58 -8.63
C ALA A 164 -87.68 -71.29 -7.76
N GLU A 165 -87.01 -72.32 -7.23
CA GLU A 165 -85.75 -72.14 -6.50
C GLU A 165 -84.61 -71.66 -7.41
N LEU A 166 -84.48 -72.19 -8.63
CA LEU A 166 -83.51 -71.67 -9.59
C LEU A 166 -83.78 -70.21 -9.97
N ALA A 167 -85.04 -69.78 -10.05
CA ALA A 167 -85.39 -68.38 -10.24
C ALA A 167 -85.02 -67.52 -9.02
N ARG A 168 -85.35 -67.96 -7.80
CA ARG A 168 -84.98 -67.28 -6.54
C ARG A 168 -83.47 -67.12 -6.40
N VAL A 169 -82.70 -68.17 -6.70
CA VAL A 169 -81.22 -68.16 -6.63
C VAL A 169 -80.62 -67.24 -7.70
N ARG A 170 -81.17 -67.21 -8.92
CA ARG A 170 -80.74 -66.27 -9.97
C ARG A 170 -81.01 -64.83 -9.58
N GLU A 171 -82.22 -64.51 -9.12
CA GLU A 171 -82.58 -63.17 -8.69
C GLU A 171 -81.73 -62.71 -7.50
N ALA A 172 -81.48 -63.59 -6.51
CA ALA A 172 -80.58 -63.30 -5.40
C ALA A 172 -79.14 -63.03 -5.86
N ALA A 173 -78.63 -63.81 -6.82
CA ALA A 173 -77.29 -63.61 -7.39
C ALA A 173 -77.19 -62.34 -8.27
N GLU A 174 -78.28 -61.92 -8.92
CA GLU A 174 -78.37 -60.67 -9.68
C GLU A 174 -78.43 -59.46 -8.75
N ARG A 175 -79.28 -59.50 -7.72
CA ARG A 175 -79.32 -58.49 -6.65
C ARG A 175 -77.97 -58.34 -5.95
N LEU A 176 -77.27 -59.45 -5.67
CA LEU A 176 -75.93 -59.42 -5.05
C LEU A 176 -74.86 -58.82 -5.99
N ARG A 177 -74.91 -59.13 -7.30
CA ARG A 177 -74.03 -58.50 -8.29
C ARG A 177 -74.27 -57.00 -8.41
N ALA A 178 -75.52 -56.58 -8.60
CA ALA A 178 -75.88 -55.16 -8.68
C ALA A 178 -75.53 -54.37 -7.40
N ALA A 179 -75.70 -54.99 -6.22
CA ALA A 179 -75.27 -54.38 -4.96
C ALA A 179 -73.74 -54.28 -4.83
N GLY A 180 -72.99 -55.28 -5.31
CA GLY A 180 -71.53 -55.26 -5.36
C GLY A 180 -70.98 -54.23 -6.34
N GLU A 181 -71.59 -54.11 -7.52
CA GLU A 181 -71.28 -53.10 -8.54
C GLU A 181 -71.55 -51.69 -8.00
N ALA A 182 -72.73 -51.44 -7.43
CA ALA A 182 -73.05 -50.14 -6.81
C ALA A 182 -72.14 -49.79 -5.63
N ALA A 183 -71.73 -50.76 -4.81
CA ALA A 183 -70.77 -50.55 -3.72
C ALA A 183 -69.35 -50.27 -4.24
N HIS A 184 -68.94 -50.89 -5.36
CA HIS A 184 -67.67 -50.62 -6.02
C HIS A 184 -67.64 -49.22 -6.63
N ASP A 185 -68.70 -48.82 -7.34
CA ASP A 185 -68.82 -47.49 -7.93
C ASP A 185 -68.87 -46.39 -6.85
N HIS A 186 -69.54 -46.64 -5.71
CA HIS A 186 -69.50 -45.73 -4.57
C HIS A 186 -68.09 -45.59 -3.98
N ALA A 187 -67.43 -46.71 -3.68
CA ALA A 187 -66.08 -46.71 -3.14
C ALA A 187 -65.07 -46.03 -4.10
N ARG A 188 -65.28 -46.19 -5.41
CA ARG A 188 -64.51 -45.51 -6.46
C ARG A 188 -64.77 -43.99 -6.47
N GLN A 189 -66.03 -43.56 -6.44
CA GLN A 189 -66.38 -42.13 -6.39
C GLN A 189 -65.86 -41.47 -5.10
N GLU A 190 -65.86 -42.19 -3.98
CA GLU A 190 -65.25 -41.71 -2.74
C GLU A 190 -63.72 -41.63 -2.82
N ALA A 191 -63.05 -42.60 -3.45
CA ALA A 191 -61.62 -42.53 -3.72
C ALA A 191 -61.28 -41.34 -4.62
N GLU A 192 -61.95 -41.20 -5.78
CA GLU A 192 -61.76 -40.07 -6.71
C GLU A 192 -62.02 -38.71 -6.02
N ARG A 193 -63.02 -38.62 -5.14
CA ARG A 193 -63.31 -37.44 -4.32
C ARG A 193 -62.23 -37.16 -3.27
N ILE A 194 -61.67 -38.19 -2.63
CA ILE A 194 -60.59 -38.04 -1.64
C ILE A 194 -59.27 -37.66 -2.31
N ASP A 195 -58.97 -38.24 -3.48
CA ASP A 195 -57.81 -37.90 -4.30
C ASP A 195 -57.91 -36.44 -4.79
N GLU A 196 -59.08 -35.99 -5.25
CA GLU A 196 -59.27 -34.58 -5.61
C GLU A 196 -59.13 -33.65 -4.37
N GLN A 197 -59.75 -33.99 -3.24
CA GLN A 197 -59.65 -33.19 -2.01
C GLN A 197 -58.23 -33.11 -1.45
N THR A 198 -57.46 -34.19 -1.53
CA THR A 198 -56.05 -34.21 -1.09
C THR A 198 -55.14 -33.49 -2.08
N ALA A 199 -55.36 -33.64 -3.39
CA ALA A 199 -54.67 -32.83 -4.40
C ALA A 199 -54.92 -31.33 -4.20
N GLN A 200 -56.18 -30.92 -4.01
CA GLN A 200 -56.52 -29.53 -3.72
C GLN A 200 -55.87 -29.02 -2.41
N GLN A 201 -55.73 -29.86 -1.38
CA GLN A 201 -55.04 -29.48 -0.14
C GLN A 201 -53.53 -29.33 -0.35
N VAL A 202 -52.90 -30.24 -1.11
CA VAL A 202 -51.47 -30.16 -1.45
C VAL A 202 -51.17 -28.92 -2.27
N GLU A 203 -51.99 -28.58 -3.26
CA GLU A 203 -51.80 -27.36 -4.07
C GLU A 203 -52.02 -26.08 -3.26
N ARG A 204 -52.97 -26.04 -2.32
CA ARG A 204 -53.13 -24.90 -1.39
C ARG A 204 -51.92 -24.76 -0.48
N ALA A 205 -51.46 -25.85 0.15
CA ALA A 205 -50.27 -25.84 1.01
C ALA A 205 -48.99 -25.44 0.25
N ARG A 206 -48.86 -25.82 -1.03
CA ARG A 206 -47.81 -25.35 -1.94
C ARG A 206 -47.92 -23.85 -2.19
N ALA A 207 -49.08 -23.37 -2.63
CA ALA A 207 -49.29 -21.95 -2.92
C ALA A 207 -49.09 -21.04 -1.68
N GLU A 208 -49.53 -21.48 -0.50
CA GLU A 208 -49.29 -20.80 0.78
C GLU A 208 -47.79 -20.78 1.14
N SER A 209 -47.08 -21.90 0.95
CA SER A 209 -45.63 -21.99 1.17
C SER A 209 -44.84 -21.12 0.19
N GLU A 210 -45.22 -21.10 -1.09
CA GLU A 210 -44.58 -20.26 -2.11
C GLU A 210 -44.85 -18.77 -1.85
N ALA A 211 -46.06 -18.39 -1.48
CA ALA A 211 -46.38 -17.02 -1.07
C ALA A 211 -45.59 -16.58 0.18
N PHE A 212 -45.41 -17.47 1.16
CA PHE A 212 -44.56 -17.21 2.32
C PHE A 212 -43.08 -17.05 1.92
N LEU A 213 -42.55 -17.93 1.05
CA LEU A 213 -41.16 -17.82 0.57
C LEU A 213 -40.92 -16.56 -0.27
N VAL A 214 -41.88 -16.15 -1.11
CA VAL A 214 -41.82 -14.91 -1.89
C VAL A 214 -41.87 -13.69 -0.97
N SER A 215 -42.82 -13.63 -0.04
CA SER A 215 -42.92 -12.51 0.90
C SER A 215 -41.67 -12.39 1.79
N ALA A 216 -41.21 -13.48 2.40
CA ALA A 216 -39.97 -13.51 3.18
C ALA A 216 -38.74 -13.08 2.35
N ARG A 217 -38.63 -13.54 1.09
CA ARG A 217 -37.59 -13.08 0.16
C ARG A 217 -37.66 -11.58 -0.10
N THR A 218 -38.85 -11.03 -0.33
CA THR A 218 -39.02 -9.57 -0.55
C THR A 218 -38.72 -8.76 0.70
N GLN A 219 -39.06 -9.24 1.90
CA GLN A 219 -38.71 -8.61 3.16
C GLN A 219 -37.18 -8.59 3.36
N ILE A 220 -36.50 -9.73 3.22
CA ILE A 220 -35.04 -9.81 3.33
C ILE A 220 -34.36 -8.89 2.28
N GLN A 221 -34.91 -8.81 1.07
CA GLN A 221 -34.42 -7.86 0.05
C GLN A 221 -34.62 -6.39 0.47
N GLN A 222 -35.75 -6.03 1.07
CA GLN A 222 -35.98 -4.68 1.59
C GLN A 222 -35.05 -4.35 2.76
N GLU A 223 -34.89 -5.25 3.74
CA GLU A 223 -34.00 -5.11 4.88
C GLU A 223 -32.53 -4.96 4.44
N VAL A 224 -32.06 -5.78 3.49
CA VAL A 224 -30.70 -5.67 2.94
C VAL A 224 -30.47 -4.35 2.19
N GLN A 225 -31.46 -3.84 1.45
CA GLN A 225 -31.32 -2.56 0.76
C GLN A 225 -31.43 -1.37 1.74
N ALA A 226 -32.24 -1.47 2.79
CA ALA A 226 -32.29 -0.50 3.87
C ALA A 226 -30.96 -0.43 4.63
N ALA A 227 -30.40 -1.58 5.03
CA ALA A 227 -29.09 -1.68 5.69
C ALA A 227 -27.95 -1.13 4.80
N ARG A 228 -28.00 -1.37 3.49
CA ARG A 228 -27.06 -0.76 2.53
C ARG A 228 -27.20 0.76 2.47
N ALA A 229 -28.43 1.28 2.47
CA ALA A 229 -28.66 2.71 2.47
C ALA A 229 -28.18 3.38 3.77
N THR A 230 -28.40 2.76 4.93
CA THR A 230 -27.89 3.29 6.22
C THR A 230 -26.36 3.24 6.27
N THR A 231 -25.71 2.14 5.87
CA THR A 231 -24.23 2.09 5.82
C THR A 231 -23.65 3.07 4.79
N GLN A 232 -24.31 3.30 3.65
CA GLN A 232 -23.89 4.34 2.70
C GLN A 232 -24.04 5.75 3.29
N GLN A 233 -25.11 6.02 4.03
CA GLN A 233 -25.31 7.28 4.74
C GLN A 233 -24.27 7.48 5.85
N GLU A 234 -23.98 6.46 6.66
CA GLU A 234 -22.96 6.48 7.71
C GLU A 234 -21.55 6.72 7.13
N LEU A 235 -21.20 6.04 6.03
CA LEU A 235 -19.94 6.26 5.32
C LEU A 235 -19.85 7.68 4.76
N GLY A 236 -20.93 8.22 4.17
CA GLY A 236 -20.97 9.60 3.69
C GLY A 236 -20.87 10.64 4.82
N GLN A 237 -21.51 10.39 5.96
CA GLN A 237 -21.39 11.22 7.16
C GLN A 237 -19.98 11.17 7.76
N TRP A 238 -19.34 9.99 7.75
CA TRP A 238 -17.95 9.82 8.20
C TRP A 238 -16.97 10.52 7.26
N GLN A 239 -17.11 10.37 5.94
CA GLN A 239 -16.32 11.10 4.93
C GLN A 239 -16.46 12.61 5.10
N ALA A 240 -17.69 13.14 5.18
CA ALA A 240 -17.94 14.56 5.44
C ALA A 240 -17.52 15.02 6.86
N GLY A 241 -17.27 14.10 7.80
CA GLY A 241 -16.63 14.37 9.08
C GLY A 241 -15.11 14.54 8.92
N VAL A 242 -14.45 13.54 8.32
CA VAL A 242 -13.01 13.53 8.05
C VAL A 242 -12.58 14.69 7.16
N GLU A 243 -13.36 15.04 6.13
CA GLU A 243 -13.09 16.21 5.28
C GLU A 243 -13.17 17.53 6.05
N ARG A 244 -14.11 17.66 7.00
CA ARG A 244 -14.18 18.83 7.90
C ARG A 244 -12.99 18.87 8.84
N GLU A 245 -12.65 17.77 9.53
CA GLU A 245 -11.47 17.71 10.39
C GLU A 245 -10.17 18.03 9.64
N ILE A 246 -10.01 17.56 8.39
CA ILE A 246 -8.84 17.87 7.56
C ILE A 246 -8.81 19.37 7.20
N ASN A 247 -9.94 19.96 6.83
CA ASN A 247 -10.02 21.38 6.48
C ASN A 247 -9.86 22.30 7.71
N GLU A 248 -10.39 21.90 8.87
CA GLU A 248 -10.21 22.58 10.16
C GLU A 248 -8.73 22.54 10.58
N ARG A 249 -8.09 21.37 10.54
CA ARG A 249 -6.64 21.23 10.83
C ARG A 249 -5.75 21.99 9.83
N ARG A 250 -6.13 22.05 8.54
CA ARG A 250 -5.45 22.88 7.55
C ARG A 250 -5.60 24.36 7.85
N SER A 251 -6.82 24.84 8.11
CA SER A 251 -7.06 26.24 8.44
C SER A 251 -6.36 26.68 9.73
N ALA A 252 -6.29 25.79 10.73
CA ALA A 252 -5.51 26.02 11.94
C ALA A 252 -4.00 26.10 11.66
N ALA A 253 -3.43 25.17 10.89
CA ALA A 253 -2.02 25.21 10.50
C ALA A 253 -1.66 26.42 9.62
N GLU A 254 -2.57 26.83 8.72
CA GLU A 254 -2.43 28.05 7.91
C GLU A 254 -2.46 29.32 8.79
N GLN A 255 -3.29 29.34 9.84
CA GLN A 255 -3.32 30.42 10.84
C GLN A 255 -2.04 30.43 11.69
N GLU A 256 -1.58 29.28 12.21
CA GLU A 256 -0.33 29.17 12.97
C GLU A 256 0.89 29.63 12.13
N ILE A 257 0.96 29.26 10.85
CA ILE A 257 2.01 29.71 9.93
C ILE A 257 1.90 31.23 9.67
N ALA A 258 0.69 31.76 9.46
CA ALA A 258 0.49 33.19 9.28
C ALA A 258 0.86 34.01 10.54
N GLU A 259 0.58 33.49 11.73
CA GLU A 259 0.98 34.10 13.00
C GLU A 259 2.49 34.05 13.22
N GLN A 260 3.14 32.91 12.92
CA GLN A 260 4.61 32.77 12.98
C GLN A 260 5.34 33.68 11.99
N LEU A 261 4.81 33.83 10.77
CA LEU A 261 5.32 34.80 9.80
C LEU A 261 5.12 36.24 10.30
N ALA A 262 3.93 36.57 10.82
CA ALA A 262 3.66 37.89 11.37
C ALA A 262 4.50 38.22 12.63
N SER A 263 4.88 37.25 13.46
CA SER A 263 5.82 37.46 14.57
C SER A 263 7.24 37.63 14.06
N ALA A 264 7.70 36.78 13.12
CA ALA A 264 9.02 36.91 12.51
C ALA A 264 9.21 38.25 11.76
N GLU A 265 8.18 38.72 11.05
CA GLU A 265 8.20 40.05 10.40
C GLU A 265 8.29 41.19 11.42
N ARG A 266 7.58 41.10 12.56
CA ARG A 266 7.68 42.09 13.65
C ARG A 266 9.06 42.07 14.31
N GLU A 267 9.64 40.89 14.53
CA GLU A 267 10.99 40.74 15.08
C GLU A 267 12.05 41.28 14.12
N LEU A 268 11.97 40.97 12.83
CA LEU A 268 12.85 41.51 11.80
C LEU A 268 12.70 43.03 11.64
N ALA A 269 11.47 43.56 11.75
CA ALA A 269 11.24 45.01 11.76
C ALA A 269 11.85 45.66 13.01
N ALA A 270 11.67 45.07 14.20
CA ALA A 270 12.26 45.55 15.43
C ALA A 270 13.81 45.54 15.36
N GLN A 271 14.41 44.43 14.91
CA GLN A 271 15.85 44.30 14.70
C GLN A 271 16.38 45.33 13.70
N ARG A 272 15.66 45.61 12.60
CA ARG A 272 16.02 46.69 11.66
C ARG A 272 15.98 48.04 12.34
N THR A 273 14.91 48.39 13.06
CA THR A 273 14.83 49.69 13.75
C THR A 273 15.88 49.84 14.86
N ALA A 274 16.28 48.75 15.51
CA ALA A 274 17.38 48.76 16.49
C ALA A 274 18.74 48.97 15.79
N ALA A 275 19.02 48.25 14.71
CA ALA A 275 20.25 48.44 13.92
C ALA A 275 20.33 49.84 13.27
N GLU A 276 19.20 50.39 12.81
CA GLU A 276 19.11 51.77 12.32
C GLU A 276 19.38 52.80 13.43
N GLN A 277 18.92 52.54 14.66
CA GLN A 277 19.24 53.37 15.84
C GLN A 277 20.72 53.25 16.23
N GLU A 278 21.30 52.05 16.25
CA GLU A 278 22.73 51.83 16.51
C GLU A 278 23.62 52.50 15.45
N ILE A 279 23.25 52.40 14.17
CA ILE A 279 23.94 53.11 13.09
C ILE A 279 23.80 54.63 13.26
N ALA A 280 22.62 55.12 13.66
CA ALA A 280 22.41 56.54 13.91
C ALA A 280 23.22 57.06 15.12
N THR A 281 23.34 56.29 16.21
CA THR A 281 24.19 56.65 17.36
C THR A 281 25.67 56.60 16.99
N LEU A 282 26.14 55.57 16.27
CA LEU A 282 27.52 55.49 15.78
C LEU A 282 27.87 56.64 14.81
N ILE A 283 26.93 57.05 13.95
CA ILE A 283 27.09 58.24 13.09
C ILE A 283 27.15 59.51 13.95
N ALA A 284 26.30 59.66 14.96
CA ALA A 284 26.33 60.82 15.86
C ALA A 284 27.62 60.87 16.69
N GLU A 285 28.11 59.75 17.19
CA GLU A 285 29.40 59.63 17.89
C GLU A 285 30.58 59.92 16.96
N ALA A 286 30.58 59.40 15.74
CA ALA A 286 31.59 59.71 14.73
C ALA A 286 31.58 61.20 14.33
N GLN A 287 30.40 61.83 14.23
CA GLN A 287 30.26 63.27 14.01
C GLN A 287 30.77 64.08 15.20
N GLN A 288 30.45 63.69 16.44
CA GLN A 288 30.99 64.32 17.65
C GLN A 288 32.51 64.15 17.76
N TYR A 289 33.06 62.98 17.40
CA TYR A 289 34.50 62.73 17.38
C TYR A 289 35.18 63.58 16.30
N ALA A 290 34.63 63.62 15.07
CA ALA A 290 35.13 64.48 14.01
C ALA A 290 35.04 65.97 14.36
N ALA A 291 34.00 66.40 15.09
CA ALA A 291 33.88 67.76 15.61
C ALA A 291 34.94 68.06 16.68
N LYS A 292 35.18 67.14 17.63
CA LYS A 292 36.26 67.26 18.63
C LYS A 292 37.65 67.30 18.00
N VAL A 293 37.90 66.47 16.98
CA VAL A 293 39.16 66.48 16.22
C VAL A 293 39.33 67.78 15.44
N ARG A 294 38.26 68.29 14.79
CA ARG A 294 38.29 69.62 14.15
C ARG A 294 38.58 70.72 15.16
N GLN A 295 37.86 70.77 16.27
CA GLN A 295 38.10 71.74 17.34
C GLN A 295 39.55 71.66 17.84
N HIS A 296 40.09 70.46 18.09
CA HIS A 296 41.48 70.31 18.53
C HIS A 296 42.48 70.78 17.46
N VAL A 297 42.21 70.54 16.17
CA VAL A 297 43.01 71.06 15.05
C VAL A 297 42.87 72.57 14.90
N ASP A 298 41.69 73.15 15.13
CA ASP A 298 41.45 74.59 15.11
C ASP A 298 42.11 75.29 16.31
N GLU A 299 42.14 74.66 17.50
CA GLU A 299 42.88 75.10 18.68
C GLU A 299 44.40 75.01 18.48
N GLN A 300 44.89 73.95 17.83
CA GLN A 300 46.30 73.85 17.41
C GLN A 300 46.63 74.87 16.33
N ALA A 301 45.76 75.10 15.35
CA ALA A 301 45.94 76.13 14.33
C ALA A 301 45.93 77.54 14.94
N ALA A 302 45.05 77.82 15.90
CA ALA A 302 45.00 79.08 16.61
C ALA A 302 46.25 79.31 17.49
N THR A 303 46.72 78.29 18.22
CA THR A 303 47.97 78.40 19.01
C THR A 303 49.21 78.49 18.12
N HIS A 304 49.27 77.80 16.99
CA HIS A 304 50.33 77.98 15.99
C HIS A 304 50.25 79.35 15.29
N GLN A 305 49.05 79.89 15.03
CA GLN A 305 48.87 81.26 14.54
C GLN A 305 49.31 82.30 15.58
N GLN A 306 49.06 82.08 16.87
CA GLN A 306 49.56 82.92 17.96
C GLN A 306 51.10 82.84 18.06
N GLN A 307 51.70 81.66 17.91
CA GLN A 307 53.16 81.47 17.85
C GLN A 307 53.76 82.17 16.61
N LEU A 308 53.11 82.08 15.45
CA LEU A 308 53.50 82.79 14.23
C LEU A 308 53.36 84.31 14.38
N ALA A 309 52.29 84.80 15.02
CA ALA A 309 52.11 86.22 15.32
C ALA A 309 53.18 86.72 16.30
N ALA A 310 53.47 85.98 17.37
CA ALA A 310 54.49 86.33 18.36
C ALA A 310 55.92 86.29 17.77
N THR A 311 56.22 85.33 16.89
CA THR A 311 57.52 85.29 16.19
C THR A 311 57.62 86.37 15.12
N GLN A 312 56.55 86.70 14.39
CA GLN A 312 56.51 87.87 13.50
C GLN A 312 56.68 89.19 14.27
N GLN A 313 56.07 89.32 15.45
CA GLN A 313 56.26 90.47 16.35
C GLN A 313 57.72 90.57 16.77
N GLY A 314 58.31 89.49 17.31
CA GLY A 314 59.73 89.46 17.67
C GLY A 314 60.68 89.68 16.49
N ILE A 315 60.28 89.38 15.25
CA ILE A 315 61.03 89.73 14.02
C ILE A 315 60.90 91.23 13.70
N ARG A 316 59.74 91.87 13.93
CA ARG A 316 59.59 93.34 13.84
C ARG A 316 60.43 94.03 14.90
N ASP A 317 60.30 93.63 16.16
CA ASP A 317 61.03 94.19 17.29
C ASP A 317 62.56 94.09 17.07
N ARG A 318 63.04 92.94 16.57
CA ARG A 318 64.46 92.76 16.18
C ARG A 318 64.87 93.59 14.98
N ARG A 319 64.00 93.82 13.99
CA ARG A 319 64.28 94.71 12.85
C ARG A 319 64.33 96.17 13.27
N GLU A 320 63.47 96.61 14.18
CA GLU A 320 63.52 97.95 14.76
C GLU A 320 64.77 98.13 15.63
N ALA A 321 65.14 97.14 16.44
CA ALA A 321 66.39 97.16 17.19
C ALA A 321 67.62 97.21 16.25
N LEU A 322 67.63 96.42 15.17
CA LEU A 322 68.69 96.49 14.15
C LEU A 322 68.73 97.85 13.45
N ALA A 323 67.59 98.45 13.13
CA ALA A 323 67.55 99.78 12.52
C ALA A 323 68.05 100.88 13.47
N ARG A 324 67.77 100.78 14.79
CA ARG A 324 68.33 101.67 15.81
C ARG A 324 69.85 101.49 15.90
N MET A 325 70.33 100.25 16.06
CA MET A 325 71.76 99.93 16.08
C MET A 325 72.48 100.37 14.79
N GLN A 326 71.82 100.33 13.63
CA GLN A 326 72.35 100.88 12.37
C GLN A 326 72.43 102.41 12.41
N SER A 327 71.41 103.12 12.88
CA SER A 327 71.46 104.58 13.03
C SER A 327 72.49 105.06 14.08
N GLU A 328 72.71 104.27 15.14
CA GLU A 328 73.77 104.48 16.13
C GLU A 328 75.17 104.22 15.52
N LEU A 329 75.30 103.20 14.67
CA LEU A 329 76.53 102.93 13.91
C LEU A 329 76.82 104.04 12.89
N ASP A 330 75.83 104.52 12.15
CA ASP A 330 75.96 105.58 11.15
C ASP A 330 76.34 106.92 11.81
N THR A 331 75.73 107.25 12.96
CA THR A 331 76.11 108.46 13.72
C THR A 331 77.51 108.35 14.32
N ALA A 332 77.92 107.18 14.82
CA ALA A 332 79.29 106.93 15.26
C ALA A 332 80.30 107.03 14.08
N GLN A 333 79.96 106.53 12.89
CA GLN A 333 80.78 106.67 11.68
C GLN A 333 80.90 108.13 11.24
N GLN A 334 79.81 108.91 11.29
CA GLN A 334 79.85 110.35 10.98
C GLN A 334 80.76 111.12 11.95
N GLN A 335 80.63 110.87 13.26
CA GLN A 335 81.51 111.48 14.28
C GLN A 335 82.99 111.12 14.03
N LEU A 336 83.28 109.86 13.68
CA LEU A 336 84.64 109.38 13.42
C LEU A 336 85.21 109.92 12.09
N ALA A 337 84.37 110.15 11.08
CA ALA A 337 84.76 110.86 9.85
C ALA A 337 85.08 112.34 10.12
N GLN A 338 84.27 113.00 10.95
CA GLN A 338 84.47 114.40 11.33
C GLN A 338 85.78 114.59 12.13
N ALA A 339 86.04 113.75 13.13
CA ALA A 339 87.29 113.77 13.90
C ALA A 339 88.55 113.52 13.04
N ARG A 340 88.44 112.67 12.00
CA ARG A 340 89.50 112.47 11.00
C ARG A 340 89.72 113.71 10.13
N GLN A 341 88.66 114.39 9.72
CA GLN A 341 88.75 115.63 8.94
C GLN A 341 89.40 116.76 9.74
N GLU A 342 89.07 116.87 11.03
CA GLU A 342 89.65 117.85 11.97
C GLU A 342 91.15 117.57 12.22
N SER A 343 91.53 116.31 12.45
CA SER A 343 92.93 115.88 12.56
C SER A 343 93.72 116.16 11.28
N GLY A 344 93.10 115.88 10.12
CA GLY A 344 93.67 116.19 8.80
C GLY A 344 93.80 117.68 8.49
N SER A 345 93.20 118.60 9.26
CA SER A 345 93.55 120.03 9.23
C SER A 345 94.78 120.33 10.08
N ILE A 346 94.81 119.83 11.33
CA ILE A 346 95.88 120.06 12.31
C ILE A 346 97.24 119.58 11.77
N GLU A 347 97.28 118.42 11.09
CA GLU A 347 98.50 117.89 10.46
C GLU A 347 99.06 118.81 9.35
N ARG A 348 98.18 119.49 8.59
CA ARG A 348 98.60 120.43 7.53
C ARG A 348 99.18 121.72 8.11
N GLU A 349 98.57 122.26 9.16
CA GLU A 349 99.09 123.42 9.89
C GLU A 349 100.46 123.11 10.54
N PHE A 350 100.61 121.90 11.10
CA PHE A 350 101.87 121.43 11.68
C PHE A 350 103.00 121.30 10.63
N ALA A 351 102.66 120.89 9.40
CA ALA A 351 103.62 120.80 8.29
C ALA A 351 104.15 122.17 7.85
N GLU A 352 103.29 123.19 7.68
CA GLU A 352 103.75 124.55 7.32
C GLU A 352 104.69 125.15 8.37
N VAL A 353 104.40 124.94 9.65
CA VAL A 353 105.23 125.45 10.76
C VAL A 353 106.61 124.80 10.75
N GLN A 354 106.72 123.48 10.52
CA GLN A 354 108.02 122.83 10.39
C GLN A 354 108.80 123.31 9.16
N GLN A 355 108.15 123.55 8.03
CA GLN A 355 108.83 124.00 6.81
C GLN A 355 109.43 125.41 6.96
N ARG A 356 108.75 126.31 7.69
CA ARG A 356 109.31 127.64 8.08
C ARG A 356 110.49 127.53 9.05
N LEU A 357 110.48 126.54 9.94
CA LEU A 357 111.58 126.29 10.90
C LEU A 357 112.83 125.68 10.23
N ALA A 358 112.68 125.03 9.07
CA ALA A 358 113.78 124.48 8.29
C ALA A 358 114.57 125.59 7.56
N GLY A 359 113.88 126.48 6.84
CA GLY A 359 114.54 127.56 6.08
C GLY A 359 115.36 128.51 6.96
N THR A 360 114.76 128.98 8.06
CA THR A 360 115.41 129.88 9.03
C THR A 360 116.65 129.28 9.70
N ARG A 361 116.79 127.94 9.73
CA ARG A 361 118.00 127.27 10.21
C ARG A 361 119.13 127.26 9.18
N GLN A 362 118.82 127.15 7.89
CA GLN A 362 119.84 127.15 6.83
C GLN A 362 120.47 128.54 6.64
N GLU A 363 119.64 129.59 6.67
CA GLU A 363 120.10 130.99 6.60
C GLU A 363 121.10 131.33 7.73
N LEU A 364 120.87 130.82 8.94
CA LEU A 364 121.75 131.02 10.08
C LEU A 364 123.12 130.33 9.93
N THR A 365 123.17 129.15 9.28
CA THR A 365 124.44 128.44 9.03
C THR A 365 125.32 129.13 7.99
N ASP A 366 124.74 129.70 6.93
CA ASP A 366 125.52 130.36 5.86
C ASP A 366 126.17 131.67 6.35
N GLU A 367 125.47 132.45 7.19
CA GLU A 367 126.04 133.66 7.80
C GLU A 367 127.14 133.36 8.82
N LEU A 368 126.99 132.31 9.64
CA LEU A 368 128.06 131.85 10.53
C LEU A 368 129.32 131.46 9.73
N HIS A 369 129.15 130.84 8.57
CA HIS A 369 130.28 130.43 7.74
C HIS A 369 131.03 131.62 7.13
N ARG A 370 130.33 132.69 6.72
CA ARG A 370 130.92 133.95 6.23
C ARG A 370 131.76 134.66 7.30
N LEU A 371 131.27 134.68 8.54
CA LEU A 371 131.91 135.40 9.65
C LEU A 371 133.26 134.76 10.05
N ASP A 372 133.38 133.44 9.93
CA ASP A 372 134.60 132.70 10.28
C ASP A 372 135.69 132.76 9.17
N GLU A 373 135.32 133.09 7.92
CA GLU A 373 136.29 133.42 6.86
C GLU A 373 136.90 134.83 7.06
N ALA A 374 136.08 135.78 7.51
CA ALA A 374 136.48 137.16 7.78
C ALA A 374 137.45 137.27 8.97
N ARG A 375 137.33 136.41 9.99
CA ARG A 375 138.24 136.41 11.15
C ARG A 375 139.66 136.00 10.81
N ARG A 376 139.85 134.88 10.11
CA ARG A 376 141.19 134.38 9.72
C ARG A 376 141.92 135.34 8.75
N ALA A 377 141.18 136.30 8.17
CA ALA A 377 141.73 137.41 7.41
C ALA A 377 142.36 138.55 8.23
N GLY A 378 142.03 138.66 9.53
CA GLY A 378 142.58 139.68 10.41
C GLY A 378 143.90 139.27 11.05
N ASP A 379 144.01 138.01 11.49
CA ASP A 379 145.16 137.52 12.27
C ASP A 379 146.48 137.57 11.48
N SER A 380 146.41 137.34 10.15
CA SER A 380 147.56 137.43 9.23
C SER A 380 148.06 138.87 9.03
N ALA A 381 147.17 139.86 9.10
CA ALA A 381 147.56 141.28 9.07
C ALA A 381 148.14 141.77 10.42
N GLU A 382 147.64 141.25 11.55
CA GLU A 382 148.07 141.71 12.88
C GLU A 382 149.51 141.27 13.24
N GLN A 383 149.99 140.16 12.67
CA GLN A 383 151.34 139.65 12.90
C GLN A 383 152.41 140.54 12.23
N HIS A 384 152.22 140.93 10.96
CA HIS A 384 153.12 141.89 10.31
C HIS A 384 153.12 143.29 11.00
N ALA A 385 151.99 143.71 11.58
CA ALA A 385 151.92 144.97 12.32
C ALA A 385 152.80 144.98 13.60
N LYS A 386 153.05 143.82 14.21
CA LYS A 386 153.91 143.69 15.41
C LYS A 386 155.39 143.70 15.04
N GLU A 387 155.75 143.09 13.91
CA GLU A 387 157.11 143.09 13.36
C GLU A 387 157.63 144.51 13.06
N VAL A 388 156.75 145.37 12.52
CA VAL A 388 157.04 146.81 12.32
C VAL A 388 157.16 147.57 13.63
N ARG A 389 156.23 147.37 14.59
CA ARG A 389 156.22 148.10 15.88
C ARG A 389 157.46 147.84 16.75
N ALA A 390 158.06 146.65 16.66
CA ALA A 390 159.29 146.30 17.37
C ALA A 390 160.57 146.99 16.82
N ARG A 391 160.53 147.49 15.58
CA ARG A 391 161.53 148.41 15.02
C ARG A 391 161.31 149.83 15.56
N VAL A 392 160.11 150.39 15.31
CA VAL A 392 159.80 151.80 15.59
C VAL A 392 160.06 152.20 17.05
N LYS A 393 159.75 151.35 18.03
CA LYS A 393 159.93 151.69 19.46
C LYS A 393 161.35 151.50 20.02
N ARG A 394 162.36 151.24 19.18
CA ARG A 394 163.79 151.38 19.53
C ARG A 394 164.34 152.77 19.23
N GLU A 395 163.65 153.51 18.36
CA GLU A 395 164.01 154.86 17.90
C GLU A 395 163.04 155.90 18.47
N ALA A 396 161.76 155.57 18.61
CA ALA A 396 160.79 156.34 19.38
C ALA A 396 160.89 156.05 20.88
N LYS A 397 161.41 156.91 21.77
CA LYS A 397 162.15 158.20 21.70
C LYS A 397 162.51 158.44 23.19
N ARG A 398 163.72 158.77 23.68
CA ARG A 398 165.05 159.20 23.17
C ARG A 398 165.16 160.54 22.44
N VAL A 399 164.06 161.02 21.86
CA VAL A 399 163.82 162.44 21.50
C VAL A 399 162.37 162.76 21.90
N ALA A 400 162.06 162.49 23.17
CA ALA A 400 160.78 162.78 23.84
C ALA A 400 161.10 162.99 25.34
N ASP A 401 162.11 163.79 25.67
CA ASP A 401 162.21 165.26 25.51
C ASP A 401 161.85 165.89 26.86
N LEU A 402 162.71 166.66 27.56
CA LEU A 402 163.89 167.46 27.16
C LEU A 402 163.58 168.67 26.25
N ALA A 403 162.32 168.83 25.83
CA ALA A 403 161.82 169.96 25.03
C ALA A 403 160.36 170.34 25.40
N ALA A 404 159.90 169.97 26.60
CA ALA A 404 158.62 170.39 27.17
C ALA A 404 158.75 170.47 28.70
N ALA A 405 158.53 171.61 29.38
CA ALA A 405 158.32 172.98 28.89
C ALA A 405 159.43 173.45 27.91
N ALA A 406 159.28 174.53 27.14
CA ALA A 406 158.43 175.72 27.24
C ALA A 406 156.97 175.54 26.79
N VAL A 407 155.94 176.17 27.38
CA VAL A 407 155.89 177.32 28.31
C VAL A 407 155.25 176.89 29.64
N MET A 408 156.01 176.30 30.57
CA MET A 408 156.58 177.01 31.74
C MET A 408 158.11 177.23 31.66
N ALA A 409 158.61 177.55 30.47
CA ALA A 409 159.99 177.94 30.13
C ALA A 409 159.95 178.81 28.85
N ALA A 410 161.11 179.08 28.20
CA ALA A 410 161.22 180.14 27.19
C ALA A 410 161.28 179.73 25.70
N ALA A 411 161.74 178.51 25.33
CA ALA A 411 162.34 178.28 24.01
C ALA A 411 161.53 177.47 22.97
N THR A 412 160.90 178.17 22.00
CA THR A 412 160.84 177.89 20.53
C THR A 412 160.15 176.62 19.93
N GLY A 413 159.79 176.65 18.62
CA GLY A 413 159.27 175.52 17.81
C GLY A 413 158.97 175.84 16.30
N GLY A 414 158.50 174.88 15.46
CA GLY A 414 157.92 175.13 14.09
C GLY A 414 157.97 174.01 12.98
N ALA A 415 156.87 173.85 12.20
CA ALA A 415 156.66 173.38 10.76
C ALA A 415 156.79 171.90 10.17
N GLU A 416 155.63 171.32 9.70
CA GLU A 416 155.25 170.51 8.44
C GLU A 416 155.66 168.98 8.10
N THR A 417 154.78 167.88 8.18
CA THR A 417 154.93 166.41 7.67
C THR A 417 153.72 165.31 7.81
N ALA A 418 153.72 164.03 7.24
CA ALA A 418 152.60 162.93 7.25
C ALA A 418 152.88 161.36 6.85
N GLU A 419 151.87 160.38 6.81
CA GLU A 419 151.64 159.09 5.95
C GLU A 419 151.26 157.55 6.41
N TYR A 420 150.27 156.85 5.71
CA TYR A 420 149.86 155.41 5.21
C TYR A 420 149.53 153.95 5.96
N PRO A 421 149.52 152.65 5.38
CA PRO A 421 148.36 151.59 5.39
C PRO A 421 148.52 149.93 5.40
N GLN A 422 147.41 149.08 5.28
CA GLN A 422 147.17 147.59 4.79
C GLN A 422 147.21 146.24 5.70
N VAL A 423 146.84 144.90 5.37
CA VAL A 423 145.61 144.07 4.84
C VAL A 423 145.70 142.44 4.73
N ALA A 424 144.59 141.58 4.82
CA ALA A 424 144.23 140.13 4.32
C ALA A 424 144.64 138.70 5.00
N ALA A 425 144.10 137.39 4.91
CA ALA A 425 142.88 136.55 4.39
C ALA A 425 142.72 134.92 4.70
N ARG A 426 141.48 134.23 4.81
CA ARG A 426 140.95 132.77 4.42
C ARG A 426 140.54 131.45 5.34
N PRO A 427 139.76 130.33 4.92
CA PRO A 427 138.74 129.42 5.70
C PRO A 427 138.52 127.79 5.49
N ARG A 428 137.44 127.02 6.03
CA ARG A 428 137.01 125.50 5.81
C ARG A 428 135.65 124.82 6.44
N ILE A 429 135.18 123.52 6.15
CA ILE A 429 133.76 122.83 6.31
C ILE A 429 133.54 121.23 6.65
N SER A 430 132.32 120.60 6.97
CA SER A 430 131.86 119.10 7.18
C SER A 430 130.27 118.76 7.44
N ARG A 431 129.48 117.59 7.67
CA ARG A 431 129.38 116.01 7.60
C ARG A 431 127.95 115.28 8.01
N PRO A 432 127.47 113.99 7.63
CA PRO A 432 126.06 113.29 7.85
C PRO A 432 125.82 111.72 8.29
N ALA A 433 124.57 111.04 8.35
CA ALA A 433 124.20 109.55 8.77
C ALA A 433 122.73 108.82 8.50
N PRO A 434 122.40 107.46 8.76
CA PRO A 434 121.15 106.57 8.35
C PRO A 434 120.43 105.39 9.28
N VAL A 435 119.35 104.55 8.88
CA VAL A 435 118.52 103.44 9.67
C VAL A 435 117.68 102.21 8.93
N ALA A 436 116.87 101.22 9.56
CA ALA A 436 116.13 99.95 8.99
C ALA A 436 114.92 99.11 9.78
N VAL A 437 114.24 97.96 9.29
CA VAL A 437 112.99 97.10 9.83
C VAL A 437 112.78 95.53 9.34
N GLU A 438 111.79 94.50 9.37
CA GLU A 438 110.26 94.03 9.50
C GLU A 438 109.84 92.41 9.69
N PRO A 439 108.53 91.84 9.80
CA PRO A 439 108.03 90.38 10.20
C PRO A 439 106.75 89.52 9.54
N ALA A 440 106.28 88.25 9.97
CA ALA A 440 105.11 87.27 9.49
C ALA A 440 104.68 85.94 10.38
N ALA A 441 103.75 84.85 10.28
CA ALA A 441 102.47 84.21 9.60
C ALA A 441 101.84 82.76 10.16
N ASP A 442 100.70 82.08 9.65
CA ASP A 442 99.76 80.89 10.20
C ASP A 442 99.19 79.69 9.20
N GLU A 443 98.26 78.60 9.25
CA GLU A 443 97.15 77.72 9.99
C GLU A 443 96.89 76.19 9.36
N GLY A 444 95.93 75.13 9.44
CA GLY A 444 94.54 74.58 9.95
C GLY A 444 94.01 73.06 9.49
N VAL A 445 92.79 72.38 9.82
CA VAL A 445 91.94 71.14 9.19
C VAL A 445 91.15 69.92 10.01
N SER A 446 90.11 69.10 9.50
CA SER A 446 89.27 67.83 10.04
C SER A 446 88.35 66.93 9.00
N GLU A 447 87.46 65.81 9.05
CA GLU A 447 86.74 64.60 9.81
C GLU A 447 85.99 63.49 8.83
N GLY A 448 85.11 62.37 8.93
CA GLY A 448 84.25 61.37 9.82
C GLY A 448 83.27 60.22 9.11
N THR A 449 82.65 59.07 9.69
CA THR A 449 81.79 57.89 9.02
C THR A 449 80.82 56.78 9.82
N GLY A 450 79.95 55.83 9.22
CA GLY A 450 79.23 54.53 9.81
C GLY A 450 77.95 53.69 9.16
N HIS A 451 77.52 52.37 9.46
CA HIS A 451 76.29 51.51 8.93
C HIS A 451 75.77 50.03 9.52
N PRO A 452 74.60 49.29 9.12
CA PRO A 452 73.84 48.04 9.74
C PRO A 452 73.25 46.71 8.92
N ALA A 453 72.31 45.77 9.42
CA ALA A 453 71.90 44.31 8.92
C ALA A 453 70.44 43.53 9.18
N PRO A 454 70.06 42.22 8.74
CA PRO A 454 68.67 41.48 8.62
C PRO A 454 68.27 39.96 9.13
N ALA A 455 67.14 39.19 8.72
CA ALA A 455 66.45 37.91 9.31
C ALA A 455 65.58 36.77 8.48
N THR A 456 64.77 35.79 9.08
CA THR A 456 63.95 34.58 8.51
C THR A 456 62.73 34.00 9.42
N SER A 457 61.86 32.89 9.33
CA SER A 457 61.23 31.79 8.43
C SER A 457 60.13 30.78 9.13
N GLY A 458 59.25 29.91 8.47
CA GLY A 458 58.29 28.86 9.11
C GLY A 458 57.30 27.88 8.24
N ALA A 459 56.53 26.84 8.78
CA ALA A 459 55.60 25.80 8.07
C ALA A 459 54.54 24.86 8.89
N GLY A 460 53.68 23.93 8.30
CA GLY A 460 52.67 22.92 8.96
C GLY A 460 51.77 21.88 8.10
N ASP A 461 50.94 20.89 8.64
CA ASP A 461 50.19 19.72 7.92
C ASP A 461 49.01 18.82 8.63
N GLN A 462 48.21 17.94 7.90
CA GLN A 462 47.47 16.59 8.16
C GLN A 462 45.89 16.26 8.35
N ALA A 463 45.43 14.95 8.42
CA ALA A 463 44.11 14.35 7.92
C ALA A 463 43.35 13.17 8.75
N PRO A 464 42.22 12.46 8.30
CA PRO A 464 41.10 11.90 9.18
C PRO A 464 40.76 10.35 9.29
N VAL A 465 39.71 10.01 10.11
CA VAL A 465 39.02 8.70 10.45
C VAL A 465 37.50 8.96 10.81
N GLY A 466 36.43 8.10 10.92
CA GLY A 466 36.13 6.63 10.92
C GLY A 466 34.58 6.26 11.05
N GLY A 467 34.18 5.10 11.64
CA GLY A 467 32.77 4.58 11.87
C GLY A 467 32.71 3.36 12.86
N PRO A 468 31.66 2.48 13.05
CA PRO A 468 30.29 2.33 12.44
C PRO A 468 29.14 1.81 13.43
N THR A 469 28.23 0.88 13.01
CA THR A 469 27.29 -0.08 13.76
C THR A 469 25.80 0.31 14.12
N PRO A 470 24.82 -0.65 14.34
CA PRO A 470 23.44 -0.58 13.74
C PRO A 470 22.18 -1.08 14.56
N GLN A 471 21.01 -1.30 13.86
CA GLN A 471 19.79 -2.12 14.20
C GLN A 471 18.73 -1.59 15.22
N PRO A 472 17.50 -2.17 15.40
CA PRO A 472 16.62 -3.04 14.53
C PRO A 472 15.06 -2.76 14.57
N ALA A 473 14.27 -3.29 13.61
CA ALA A 473 12.79 -3.51 13.59
C ALA A 473 12.36 -4.34 12.32
N ASN A 474 11.25 -5.11 12.11
CA ASN A 474 10.00 -5.55 12.80
C ASN A 474 8.76 -4.60 12.75
N GLN A 475 7.48 -4.93 12.44
CA GLN A 475 6.71 -6.16 12.02
C GLN A 475 6.22 -6.04 10.54
N VAL A 476 5.39 -6.87 9.84
CA VAL A 476 4.47 -8.04 10.07
C VAL A 476 3.00 -7.72 10.51
N VAL A 477 2.01 -8.55 10.04
CA VAL A 477 0.51 -8.55 10.22
C VAL A 477 -0.29 -7.74 9.15
N ALA A 478 -1.41 -8.19 8.54
CA ALA A 478 -2.04 -9.53 8.30
C ALA A 478 -3.25 -9.44 7.32
N ALA A 479 -3.93 -10.58 7.10
CA ALA A 479 -5.25 -10.80 6.49
C ALA A 479 -5.39 -10.79 4.95
N GLY A 480 -6.16 -11.77 4.44
CA GLY A 480 -6.34 -12.14 3.04
C GLY A 480 -6.69 -13.63 2.92
#